data_AF-A0A943CJ59-F1
#
_entry.id   AF-A0A943CJ59-F1
#
_cell.length_a   1.000
_cell.length_b   1.000
_cell.length_c   1.000
_cell.angle_alpha   90.00
_cell.angle_beta   90.00
_cell.angle_gamma   90.00
#
_symmetry.space_group_name_H-M   'P 1'
#
loop_
_entity.id
_entity.type
_entity.pdbx_description
1 polymer ?
#
loop_
_entity_poly.entity_id
_entity_poly.type
_entity_poly.pdbx_seq_one_letter_code
_entity_poly.pdbx_strand_id
1 'polypeptide(L)' 'MGIGGRYLDEKEVYEVCNLVDGFIAERLAESIIHKVSYDMLEAHYGILPISRTGFYRRRRTVQKILHQRMIRVESKK' A
#
# COMPACT_ATOMS: atom_id res chain seq x y z
N MET A 1 14.23 -9.32 -0.32
CA MET A 1 13.45 -8.95 0.88
C MET A 1 11.97 -9.28 0.60
N GLY A 2 11.61 -10.56 0.77
CA GLY A 2 10.21 -10.95 0.76
C GLY A 2 9.63 -10.65 2.13
N ILE A 3 8.69 -9.72 2.21
CA ILE A 3 7.89 -9.54 3.42
C ILE A 3 7.07 -10.83 3.52
N GLY A 4 7.44 -11.69 4.46
CA GLY A 4 6.75 -12.94 4.76
C GLY A 4 5.30 -12.63 5.11
N GLY A 5 4.39 -13.46 4.61
CA GLY A 5 2.96 -13.32 4.79
C GLY A 5 2.55 -13.41 6.25
N ARG A 6 2.55 -12.27 6.95
CA ARG A 6 1.50 -11.98 7.93
C ARG A 6 0.37 -11.36 7.11
N TYR A 7 -0.82 -11.96 7.17
CA TYR A 7 -2.04 -11.39 6.61
C TYR A 7 -2.18 -9.97 7.19
N LEU A 8 -1.76 -8.97 6.41
CA LEU A 8 -2.14 -7.60 6.67
C LEU A 8 -3.63 -7.55 6.42
N ASP A 9 -4.40 -7.18 7.44
CA ASP A 9 -5.84 -7.06 7.32
C ASP A 9 -6.15 -6.06 6.20
N GLU A 10 -6.90 -6.49 5.18
CA GLU A 10 -7.16 -5.69 3.97
C GLU A 10 -7.75 -4.33 4.34
N LYS A 11 -8.55 -4.29 5.41
CA LYS A 11 -9.13 -3.07 5.95
C LYS A 11 -8.07 -2.15 6.55
N GLU A 12 -7.09 -2.68 7.28
CA GLU A 12 -5.99 -1.88 7.83
C GLU A 12 -5.14 -1.27 6.71
N VAL A 13 -4.84 -2.04 5.67
CA VAL A 13 -4.12 -1.54 4.50
C VAL A 13 -4.92 -0.43 3.84
N TYR A 14 -6.22 -0.64 3.62
CA TYR A 14 -7.10 0.34 3.01
C TYR A 14 -7.20 1.63 3.84
N GLU A 15 -7.34 1.53 5.17
CA GLU A 15 -7.37 2.69 6.06
C GLU A 15 -6.08 3.51 5.99
N VAL A 16 -4.91 2.86 5.98
CA VAL A 16 -3.63 3.57 5.84
C VAL A 16 -3.48 4.17 4.44
N CYS A 17 -3.88 3.44 3.39
CA CYS A 17 -3.89 3.94 2.03
C CYS A 17 -4.78 5.18 1.90
N ASN A 18 -5.99 5.14 2.46
CA ASN A 18 -6.94 6.25 2.46
C ASN A 18 -6.41 7.47 3.25
N LEU A 19 -5.69 7.22 4.34
CA LEU A 19 -5.03 8.27 5.13
C LEU A 19 -3.87 8.95 4.37
N VAL A 20 -3.13 8.20 3.56
CA VAL A 20 -2.04 8.74 2.75
C VAL A 20 -2.57 9.46 1.50
N ASP A 21 -3.48 8.83 0.77
CA ASP A 21 -4.11 9.39 -0.42
C ASP A 21 -5.44 8.67 -0.70
N GLY A 22 -6.55 9.32 -0.39
CA GLY A 22 -7.90 8.80 -0.62
C GLY A 22 -8.25 8.60 -2.09
N PHE A 23 -7.61 9.33 -3.02
CA PHE A 23 -7.94 9.26 -4.44
C PHE A 23 -7.38 7.99 -5.08
N ILE A 24 -6.20 7.54 -4.66
CA ILE A 24 -5.58 6.30 -5.16
C ILE A 24 -5.57 5.17 -4.13
N ALA A 25 -6.34 5.29 -3.04
CA ALA A 25 -6.30 4.37 -1.91
C ALA A 25 -6.52 2.91 -2.33
N GLU A 26 -7.55 2.65 -3.15
CA GLU A 26 -7.88 1.32 -3.69
C GLU A 26 -6.70 0.74 -4.48
N ARG A 27 -6.11 1.52 -5.39
CA ARG A 27 -5.00 1.09 -6.23
C ARG A 27 -3.71 0.87 -5.44
N LEU A 28 -3.46 1.68 -4.42
CA LEU A 28 -2.35 1.47 -3.50
C LEU A 28 -2.54 0.20 -2.67
N ALA A 29 -3.75 -0.03 -2.16
CA ALA A 29 -4.08 -1.20 -1.38
C ALA A 29 -3.90 -2.47 -2.23
N GLU A 30 -4.45 -2.49 -3.43
CA GLU A 30 -4.30 -3.60 -4.38
C GLU A 30 -2.82 -3.85 -4.73
N SER A 31 -2.06 -2.79 -4.97
CA SER A 31 -0.61 -2.89 -5.21
C SER A 31 0.16 -3.49 -4.04
N ILE A 32 -0.29 -3.28 -2.80
CA ILE A 32 0.34 -3.80 -1.58
C ILE A 32 -0.10 -5.25 -1.31
N ILE A 33 -1.40 -5.53 -1.40
CA ILE A 33 -2.03 -6.83 -1.13
C ILE A 33 -1.61 -7.84 -2.20
N HIS A 34 -1.86 -7.51 -3.47
CA HIS A 34 -1.60 -8.40 -4.61
C HIS A 34 -0.19 -8.24 -5.19
N LYS A 35 0.64 -7.37 -4.59
CA LYS A 35 2.01 -7.07 -5.04
C LYS A 35 2.09 -6.60 -6.51
N VAL A 36 1.05 -5.92 -6.98
CA VAL A 36 0.93 -5.43 -8.36
C VAL A 36 1.85 -4.22 -8.58
N SER A 37 2.42 -4.11 -9.78
CA SER A 37 3.26 -2.98 -10.20
C SER A 37 2.41 -1.82 -10.73
N TYR A 38 2.96 -0.59 -10.72
CA TYR A 38 2.29 0.57 -11.29
C TYR A 38 1.93 0.35 -12.77
N ASP A 39 2.86 -0.20 -13.56
CA ASP A 39 2.66 -0.51 -14.97
C ASP A 39 1.51 -1.51 -15.21
N MET A 40 1.32 -2.47 -14.29
CA MET A 40 0.25 -3.47 -14.38
C MET A 40 -1.10 -2.88 -13.94
N LEU A 41 -1.11 -1.95 -12.99
CA LEU A 41 -2.30 -1.17 -12.65
C LEU A 41 -2.72 -0.25 -13.79
N GLU A 42 -1.78 0.40 -14.48
CA GLU A 42 -2.09 1.20 -15.67
C GLU A 42 -2.65 0.35 -16.80
N ALA A 43 -2.14 -0.86 -16.99
CA ALA A 43 -2.69 -1.78 -17.99
C ALA A 43 -4.13 -2.23 -17.66
N HIS A 44 -4.46 -2.40 -16.38
CA HIS A 44 -5.79 -2.86 -15.95
C HIS A 44 -6.82 -1.73 -15.91
N TYR A 45 -6.43 -0.57 -15.39
CA TYR A 45 -7.36 0.54 -15.14
C TYR A 45 -7.20 1.73 -16.10
N GLY A 46 -6.24 1.67 -17.02
CA GLY A 46 -5.86 2.80 -17.86
C GLY A 46 -4.95 3.81 -17.13
N ILE A 47 -4.74 4.96 -17.77
CA ILE A 47 -3.82 6.01 -17.32
C ILE A 47 -4.22 6.48 -15.92
N LEU A 48 -3.31 6.33 -14.96
CA LEU A 48 -3.53 6.79 -13.61
C LEU A 48 -3.26 8.31 -13.52
N PRO A 49 -4.09 9.08 -12.81
CA PRO A 49 -3.89 10.53 -12.65
C PRO A 49 -2.84 10.82 -11.56
N ILE A 50 -1.75 10.08 -11.59
CA ILE A 50 -0.60 10.21 -10.69
C ILE A 50 0.64 9.78 -11.45
N SER A 51 1.76 10.47 -11.24
CA SER A 51 3.02 9.98 -11.79
C SER A 51 3.44 8.67 -11.13
N ARG A 52 4.10 7.80 -11.90
CA ARG A 52 4.76 6.57 -11.41
C ARG A 52 5.59 6.83 -10.15
N THR A 53 6.38 7.90 -10.14
CA THR A 53 7.19 8.30 -8.97
C THR A 53 6.32 8.70 -7.79
N GLY A 54 5.25 9.47 -8.01
CA GLY A 54 4.29 9.83 -6.97
C GLY A 54 3.62 8.61 -6.34
N PHE A 55 3.30 7.61 -7.16
CA PHE A 55 2.73 6.35 -6.71
C PHE A 55 3.69 5.59 -5.78
N TYR A 56 4.93 5.36 -6.22
CA TYR A 56 5.92 4.65 -5.40
C TYR A 56 6.33 5.40 -4.14
N ARG A 57 6.30 6.75 -4.14
CA ARG A 57 6.50 7.54 -2.91
C ARG A 57 5.41 7.28 -1.89
N ARG A 58 4.14 7.35 -2.30
CA ARG A 58 2.99 7.07 -1.44
C ARG A 58 2.99 5.62 -0.95
N ARG A 59 3.26 4.65 -1.84
CA ARG A 59 3.39 3.24 -1.48
C ARG A 59 4.46 3.01 -0.40
N ARG A 60 5.62 3.69 -0.49
CA ARG A 60 6.64 3.64 0.57
C ARG A 60 6.15 4.23 1.89
N THR A 61 5.42 5.35 1.85
CA THR A 61 4.83 5.94 3.06
C THR A 61 3.84 4.98 3.74
N VAL A 62 2.93 4.38 2.97
CA VAL A 62 1.99 3.37 3.48
C VAL A 62 2.75 2.19 4.10
N GLN A 63 3.74 1.65 3.41
CA GLN A 63 4.55 0.55 3.94
C GLN A 63 5.27 0.91 5.24
N LYS A 64 5.79 2.14 5.38
CA LYS A 64 6.39 2.62 6.63
C LYS A 64 5.37 2.67 7.76
N ILE A 65 4.17 3.20 7.50
CA ILE A 65 3.11 3.30 8.52
C ILE A 65 2.66 1.90 8.96
N LEU A 66 2.42 0.99 8.01
CA LEU A 66 2.08 -0.41 8.30
C LEU A 66 3.18 -1.10 9.12
N HIS A 67 4.45 -0.90 8.76
CA HIS A 67 5.57 -1.47 9.49
C HIS A 67 5.67 -0.91 10.92
N GLN A 68 5.45 0.39 11.11
CA GLN A 68 5.40 1.01 12.44
C GLN A 68 4.25 0.47 13.29
N ARG A 69 3.06 0.25 12.68
CA ARG A 69 1.92 -0.37 13.36
C ARG A 69 2.23 -1.80 13.78
N MET A 70 2.83 -2.60 12.89
CA MET A 70 3.28 -3.97 13.21
C MET A 70 4.24 -4.00 14.39
N ILE A 71 5.28 -3.15 14.39
CA ILE A 71 6.26 -3.07 15.50
C ILE A 71 5.56 -2.72 16.82
N ARG A 72 4.63 -1.75 16.78
CA ARG A 72 3.89 -1.33 17.99
C ARG A 72 2.98 -2.43 18.55
N VAL A 73 2.41 -3.27 17.68
CA VAL A 73 1.61 -4.43 18.10
C VAL A 73 2.50 -5.52 18.71
N GLU A 74 3.65 -5.81 18.10
CA GLU A 74 4.58 -6.83 18.59
C GLU A 74 5.24 -6.44 19.93
N SER A 75 5.44 -5.14 20.17
CA SER A 75 6.02 -4.64 21.42
C SER A 75 5.07 -4.66 22.62
N LYS A 76 3.79 -5.04 22.45
CA LYS A 76 2.80 -5.20 23.52
C LYS A 76 2.73 -6.62 24.11
N LYS A 77 3.70 -7.49 23.78
CA LYS A 77 3.82 -8.85 24.32
C LYS A 77 4.86 -8.90 25.43
#